data_AF-A0A5E4X6H4-F1
#
_entry.id   AF-A0A5E4X6H4-F1
#
_cell.length_a   1.000
_cell.length_b   1.000
_cell.length_c   1.000
_cell.angle_alpha   90.00
_cell.angle_beta   90.00
_cell.angle_gamma   90.00
#
_symmetry.space_group_name_H-M   'P 1'
#
loop_
_entity.id
_entity.type
_entity.pdbx_description
1 polymer ?
#
loop_
_entity_poly.entity_id
_entity_poly.type
_entity_poly.pdbx_seq_one_letter_code
_entity_poly.pdbx_strand_id
1 'polypeptide(L)'
;MDFDTAFDRLIGHEGGYSNNPADPGGETMWGVTAAVARANGYTGPMRDMPRDTAKAIYRARYWTPVRGDMLPPAVAFQVFDAAVNHGTGQAAKWLQAAVGTAQDGQIGPLTLNAAAGMNPTMLALLFNSARMMFYTNLPTWPTFGKGWARRVAGNLKYAAEDI
;
A
#
# COMPACT_ATOMS: atom_id res chain seq x y z
N MET A 1 12.84 4.06 -6.47
CA MET A 1 12.34 4.54 -5.17
C MET A 1 12.64 3.47 -4.15
N ASP A 2 13.19 3.86 -3.00
CA ASP A 2 13.41 2.97 -1.88
C ASP A 2 12.20 2.94 -0.91
N PHE A 3 12.23 1.99 0.03
CA PHE A 3 11.18 1.86 1.02
C PHE A 3 11.00 3.13 1.89
N ASP A 4 12.09 3.82 2.20
CA ASP A 4 12.07 4.96 3.11
C ASP A 4 11.28 6.12 2.50
N THR A 5 11.56 6.43 1.23
CA THR A 5 10.80 7.41 0.46
C THR A 5 9.33 7.01 0.32
N ALA A 6 9.06 5.72 0.05
CA ALA A 6 7.70 5.20 -0.08
C ALA A 6 6.91 5.29 1.23
N PHE A 7 7.56 4.98 2.36
CA PHE A 7 6.97 5.04 3.70
C PHE A 7 6.65 6.47 4.10
N ASP A 8 7.59 7.39 3.90
CA ASP A 8 7.40 8.81 4.19
C ASP A 8 6.24 9.39 3.37
N ARG A 9 6.16 9.03 2.09
CA ARG A 9 5.07 9.43 1.20
C ARG A 9 3.71 8.84 1.60
N LEU A 10 3.68 7.59 2.07
CA LEU A 10 2.46 6.90 2.50
C LEU A 10 1.87 7.51 3.78
N ILE A 11 2.70 7.72 4.80
CA ILE A 11 2.27 8.19 6.12
C ILE A 11 2.01 9.69 6.12
N GLY A 12 2.72 10.44 5.26
CA GLY A 12 2.70 11.90 5.28
C GLY A 12 3.23 12.47 6.61
N HIS A 13 2.94 13.75 6.86
CA HIS A 13 3.31 14.43 8.11
C HIS A 13 2.30 14.20 9.26
N GLU A 14 1.19 13.51 9.00
CA GLU A 14 0.03 13.44 9.90
C GLU A 14 -0.13 12.10 10.63
N GLY A 15 0.92 11.27 10.69
CA GLY A 15 0.91 9.99 11.39
C GLY A 15 0.76 10.11 12.92
N GLY A 16 -0.41 10.54 13.39
CA GLY A 16 -0.69 10.79 14.80
C GLY A 16 -1.34 9.61 15.51
N TYR A 17 -1.49 9.78 16.82
CA TYR A 17 -2.26 8.87 17.66
C TYR A 17 -3.77 9.08 17.43
N SER A 18 -4.51 7.99 17.31
CA SER A 18 -5.96 8.00 17.38
C SER A 18 -6.45 6.84 18.25
N ASN A 19 -7.52 7.08 19.01
CA ASN A 19 -8.19 6.05 19.79
C ASN A 19 -9.66 6.45 19.88
N ASN A 20 -10.44 5.97 18.91
CA ASN A 20 -11.88 6.23 18.84
C ASN A 20 -12.62 4.99 19.37
N PRO A 21 -13.42 5.11 20.45
CA PRO A 21 -14.18 3.99 21.00
C PRO A 21 -15.18 3.34 20.03
N ALA A 22 -15.59 4.05 18.98
CA ALA A 22 -16.47 3.53 17.94
C ALA A 22 -15.72 2.84 16.79
N ASP A 23 -14.38 2.88 16.77
CA ASP A 23 -13.57 2.26 15.73
C ASP A 23 -13.16 0.84 16.16
N PRO A 24 -13.55 -0.21 15.39
CA PRO A 24 -13.12 -1.58 15.68
C PRO A 24 -11.60 -1.77 15.64
N GLY A 25 -10.85 -0.89 14.97
CA GLY A 25 -9.38 -0.89 14.93
C GLY A 25 -8.72 -0.47 16.24
N GLY A 26 -9.45 0.23 17.12
CA GLY A 26 -9.00 0.66 18.43
C GLY A 26 -7.81 1.63 18.39
N GLU A 27 -6.98 1.56 19.42
CA GLU A 27 -5.81 2.41 19.61
C GLU A 27 -4.81 2.26 18.43
N THR A 28 -4.50 3.37 17.75
CA THR A 28 -3.67 3.41 16.53
C THR A 28 -2.63 4.51 16.65
N MET A 29 -1.40 4.23 16.20
CA MET A 29 -0.32 5.21 16.09
C MET A 29 0.44 4.96 14.79
N TRP A 30 0.80 6.02 14.04
CA TRP A 30 1.43 5.91 12.72
C TRP A 30 0.65 5.02 11.73
N GLY A 31 -0.68 4.94 11.84
CA GLY A 31 -1.51 4.05 11.03
C GLY A 31 -1.43 2.56 11.39
N VAL A 32 -0.72 2.20 12.46
CA VAL A 32 -0.61 0.83 12.97
C VAL A 32 -1.53 0.66 14.18
N THR A 33 -2.46 -0.30 14.10
CA THR A 33 -3.35 -0.64 15.22
C THR A 33 -2.58 -1.35 16.34
N ALA A 34 -3.08 -1.27 17.58
CA ALA A 34 -2.50 -1.96 18.72
C ALA A 34 -2.35 -3.47 18.45
N ALA A 35 -3.36 -4.11 17.85
CA ALA A 35 -3.29 -5.53 17.50
C ALA A 35 -2.11 -5.84 16.56
N VAL A 36 -1.88 -5.02 15.53
CA VAL A 36 -0.76 -5.17 14.60
C VAL A 36 0.57 -4.92 15.32
N ALA A 37 0.66 -3.87 16.13
CA ALA A 37 1.87 -3.52 16.86
C ALA A 37 2.29 -4.64 17.82
N ARG A 38 1.34 -5.19 18.58
CA ARG A 38 1.57 -6.30 19.52
C ARG A 38 1.99 -7.58 18.79
N ALA A 39 1.33 -7.89 17.67
CA ALA A 39 1.72 -9.03 16.83
C ALA A 39 3.12 -8.89 16.21
N ASN A 40 3.69 -7.68 16.20
CA ASN A 40 5.04 -7.38 15.70
C ASN A 40 6.00 -6.99 16.84
N GLY A 41 5.68 -7.36 18.08
CA GLY A 41 6.60 -7.28 19.22
C GLY A 41 6.64 -5.95 19.96
N TYR A 42 5.87 -4.93 19.54
CA TYR A 42 5.76 -3.69 20.32
C TYR A 42 4.75 -3.88 21.46
N THR A 43 5.20 -3.78 22.71
CA THR A 43 4.37 -3.98 23.91
C THR A 43 4.11 -2.72 24.73
N GLY A 44 4.75 -1.59 24.37
CA GLY A 44 4.58 -0.31 25.06
C GLY A 44 3.25 0.42 24.77
N PRO A 45 2.99 1.55 25.44
CA PRO A 45 1.82 2.41 25.16
C PRO A 45 1.82 2.84 23.69
N MET A 46 0.68 2.79 22.99
CA MET A 46 0.68 3.10 21.55
C MET A 46 1.02 4.56 21.26
N ARG A 47 0.61 5.49 22.13
CA ARG A 47 1.01 6.91 22.03
C ARG A 47 2.52 7.13 21.92
N ASP A 48 3.28 6.26 22.57
CA ASP A 48 4.73 6.36 22.65
C ASP A 48 5.44 5.51 21.59
N MET A 49 4.68 4.84 20.70
CA MET A 49 5.26 3.96 19.69
C MET A 49 6.17 4.77 18.76
N PRO A 50 7.48 4.44 18.69
CA PRO A 50 8.40 5.16 17.83
C PRO A 50 8.03 5.01 16.35
N ARG A 51 8.26 6.07 15.58
CA ARG A 51 8.07 6.05 14.12
C ARG A 51 8.86 4.92 13.46
N ASP A 52 10.08 4.64 13.93
CA ASP A 52 10.93 3.57 13.41
C ASP A 52 10.35 2.17 13.67
N THR A 53 9.65 1.99 14.79
CA THR A 53 8.90 0.74 15.05
C THR A 53 7.78 0.57 14.04
N ALA A 54 6.99 1.62 13.77
CA ALA A 54 5.97 1.57 12.73
C ALA A 54 6.59 1.28 11.35
N LYS A 55 7.67 1.99 10.99
CA LYS A 55 8.40 1.80 9.74
C LYS A 55 8.87 0.35 9.55
N ALA A 56 9.44 -0.27 10.59
CA ALA A 56 9.83 -1.68 10.55
C ALA A 56 8.63 -2.61 10.30
N ILE A 57 7.49 -2.35 10.95
CA ILE A 57 6.23 -3.09 10.73
C ILE A 57 5.77 -2.94 9.29
N TYR A 58 5.77 -1.73 8.74
CA TYR A 58 5.36 -1.50 7.34
C TYR A 58 6.26 -2.22 6.35
N ARG A 59 7.57 -2.24 6.61
CA ARG A 59 8.53 -2.96 5.76
C ARG A 59 8.22 -4.45 5.74
N ALA A 60 8.09 -5.05 6.93
CA ALA A 60 7.89 -6.48 7.08
C ALA A 60 6.52 -6.94 6.57
N ARG A 61 5.45 -6.19 6.84
CA ARG A 61 4.07 -6.61 6.53
C ARG A 61 3.61 -6.28 5.12
N TYR A 62 4.16 -5.23 4.49
CA TYR A 62 3.62 -4.74 3.22
C TYR A 62 4.71 -4.62 2.15
N TRP A 63 5.81 -3.92 2.41
CA TRP A 63 6.85 -3.68 1.39
C TRP A 63 7.57 -4.96 0.94
N THR A 64 8.09 -5.73 1.90
CA THR A 64 8.83 -6.96 1.62
C THR A 64 7.95 -8.01 0.92
N PRO A 65 6.70 -8.29 1.39
CA PRO A 65 5.83 -9.26 0.72
C PRO A 65 5.46 -8.87 -0.72
N VAL A 66 5.34 -7.57 -1.02
CA VAL A 66 5.10 -7.11 -2.40
C VAL A 66 6.37 -6.96 -3.24
N ARG A 67 7.52 -7.33 -2.68
CA ARG A 67 8.84 -7.22 -3.35
C ARG A 67 9.10 -5.80 -3.88
N GLY A 68 8.74 -4.78 -3.10
CA GLY A 68 8.81 -3.38 -3.54
C GLY A 68 10.19 -2.97 -4.07
N ASP A 69 11.28 -3.49 -3.48
CA ASP A 69 12.65 -3.24 -3.92
C ASP A 69 12.97 -3.76 -5.34
N MET A 70 12.16 -4.68 -5.87
CA MET A 70 12.36 -5.34 -7.16
C MET A 70 11.42 -4.83 -8.26
N LEU A 71 10.52 -3.90 -7.92
CA LEU A 71 9.56 -3.32 -8.85
C LEU A 71 10.09 -2.00 -9.43
N PRO A 72 9.65 -1.60 -10.64
CA PRO A 72 9.91 -0.26 -11.15
C PRO A 72 9.46 0.81 -10.15
N PRO A 73 10.23 1.90 -9.92
CA PRO A 73 9.91 2.92 -8.92
C PRO A 73 8.47 3.44 -8.97
N ALA A 74 8.00 3.83 -10.17
CA ALA A 74 6.63 4.30 -10.42
C ALA A 74 5.53 3.28 -10.10
N VAL A 75 5.87 1.99 -9.97
CA VAL A 75 4.95 0.89 -9.65
C VAL A 75 5.09 0.46 -8.20
N ALA A 76 6.31 0.47 -7.65
CA ALA A 76 6.59 0.02 -6.29
C ALA A 76 5.74 0.74 -5.23
N PHE A 77 5.67 2.07 -5.30
CA PHE A 77 4.82 2.86 -4.39
C PHE A 77 3.33 2.50 -4.54
N GLN A 78 2.86 2.29 -5.77
CA GLN A 78 1.45 1.99 -6.06
C GLN A 78 1.02 0.66 -5.44
N VAL A 79 1.86 -0.36 -5.60
CA VAL A 79 1.61 -1.70 -5.07
C VAL A 79 1.72 -1.70 -3.54
N PHE A 80 2.69 -0.96 -2.97
CA PHE A 80 2.83 -0.79 -1.53
C PHE A 80 1.62 -0.07 -0.91
N ASP A 81 1.21 1.06 -1.48
CA ASP A 81 0.03 1.82 -1.04
C ASP A 81 -1.23 0.95 -1.10
N ALA A 82 -1.43 0.22 -2.20
CA ALA A 82 -2.54 -0.71 -2.33
C ALA A 82 -2.46 -1.85 -1.29
N ALA A 83 -1.28 -2.40 -1.02
CA ALA A 83 -1.11 -3.48 -0.06
C ALA A 83 -1.48 -3.06 1.37
N VAL A 84 -1.20 -1.81 1.73
CA VAL A 84 -1.60 -1.25 3.03
C VAL A 84 -3.13 -1.12 3.14
N ASN A 85 -3.81 -0.72 2.06
CA ASN A 85 -5.26 -0.47 2.07
C ASN A 85 -6.10 -1.72 1.82
N HIS A 86 -5.58 -2.70 1.08
CA HIS A 86 -6.33 -3.83 0.54
C HIS A 86 -5.69 -5.20 0.82
N GLY A 87 -4.55 -5.23 1.50
CA GLY A 87 -3.77 -6.43 1.73
C GLY A 87 -2.83 -6.76 0.56
N THR A 88 -1.70 -7.39 0.90
CA THR A 88 -0.62 -7.75 -0.02
C THR A 88 -1.08 -8.67 -1.14
N GLY A 89 -1.93 -9.66 -0.83
CA GLY A 89 -2.44 -10.60 -1.83
C GLY A 89 -3.33 -9.94 -2.88
N GLN A 90 -4.19 -8.99 -2.49
CA GLN A 90 -5.04 -8.28 -3.46
C GLN A 90 -4.23 -7.33 -4.33
N ALA A 91 -3.27 -6.60 -3.73
CA ALA A 91 -2.35 -5.75 -4.48
C ALA A 91 -1.52 -6.56 -5.49
N ALA A 92 -1.02 -7.73 -5.09
CA ALA A 92 -0.32 -8.65 -5.98
C ALA A 92 -1.20 -9.10 -7.15
N LYS A 93 -2.47 -9.46 -6.91
CA LYS A 93 -3.41 -9.84 -7.97
C LYS A 93 -3.67 -8.73 -8.98
N TRP A 94 -3.79 -7.48 -8.53
CA TRP A 94 -3.91 -6.34 -9.45
C TRP A 94 -2.66 -6.14 -10.29
N LEU A 95 -1.47 -6.27 -9.69
CA LEU A 95 -0.22 -6.22 -10.44
C LEU A 95 -0.16 -7.34 -11.48
N GLN A 96 -0.48 -8.58 -11.08
CA GLN A 96 -0.50 -9.76 -11.95
C GLN A 96 -1.50 -9.61 -13.11
N ALA A 97 -2.68 -9.06 -12.85
CA ALA A 97 -3.65 -8.74 -13.89
C ALA A 97 -3.09 -7.72 -14.88
N ALA A 98 -2.41 -6.67 -14.40
CA ALA A 98 -1.84 -5.63 -15.23
C ALA A 98 -0.69 -6.13 -16.12
N VAL A 99 0.14 -7.05 -15.62
CA VAL A 99 1.27 -7.64 -16.38
C VAL A 99 0.89 -8.93 -17.15
N GLY A 100 -0.37 -9.38 -17.07
CA GLY A 100 -0.86 -10.55 -17.79
C GLY A 100 -0.38 -11.90 -17.24
N THR A 101 -0.05 -12.01 -15.95
CA THR A 101 0.33 -13.27 -15.31
C THR A 101 -0.83 -13.88 -14.50
N ALA A 102 -0.70 -15.15 -14.09
CA ALA A 102 -1.66 -15.79 -13.20
C ALA A 102 -1.85 -14.99 -11.90
N GLN A 103 -3.10 -14.82 -11.48
CA GLN A 103 -3.48 -13.99 -10.32
C GLN A 103 -3.47 -14.80 -9.00
N ASP A 104 -2.34 -15.42 -8.68
CA ASP A 104 -2.17 -16.25 -7.48
C ASP A 104 -1.94 -15.44 -6.18
N GLY A 105 -1.71 -14.12 -6.30
CA GLY A 105 -1.48 -13.21 -5.18
C GLY A 105 -0.06 -13.25 -4.61
N GLN A 106 0.89 -13.91 -5.28
CA GLN A 106 2.30 -13.96 -4.88
C GLN A 106 3.20 -13.31 -5.94
N ILE A 107 3.94 -12.27 -5.56
CA ILE A 107 4.90 -11.63 -6.45
C ILE A 107 6.18 -12.47 -6.50
N GLY A 108 6.20 -13.42 -7.44
CA GLY A 108 7.34 -14.29 -7.75
C GLY A 108 8.10 -13.87 -9.03
N PRO A 109 9.10 -14.66 -9.44
CA PRO A 109 9.96 -14.34 -10.59
C PRO A 109 9.21 -14.05 -11.90
N LEU A 110 8.11 -14.75 -12.17
CA LEU A 110 7.29 -14.53 -13.37
C LEU A 110 6.66 -13.14 -13.39
N THR A 111 6.02 -12.73 -12.28
CA THR A 111 5.43 -11.40 -12.15
C THR A 111 6.49 -10.31 -12.19
N LEU A 112 7.63 -10.52 -11.54
CA LEU A 112 8.74 -9.55 -11.54
C LEU A 112 9.33 -9.35 -12.94
N ASN A 113 9.58 -10.43 -13.68
CA ASN A 113 10.10 -10.34 -15.04
C ASN A 113 9.09 -9.66 -15.99
N ALA A 114 7.80 -9.98 -15.87
CA ALA A 114 6.76 -9.34 -16.67
C ALA A 114 6.64 -7.84 -16.34
N ALA A 115 6.71 -7.47 -15.06
CA ALA A 115 6.69 -6.08 -14.63
C ALA A 115 7.92 -5.30 -15.14
N ALA A 116 9.11 -5.90 -15.10
CA ALA A 116 10.35 -5.29 -15.60
C ALA A 116 10.37 -5.12 -17.12
N GLY A 117 9.67 -5.98 -17.86
CA GLY A 117 9.55 -5.89 -19.32
C GLY A 117 8.48 -4.92 -19.83
N MET A 118 7.62 -4.41 -18.95
CA MET A 118 6.53 -3.49 -19.32
C MET A 118 6.96 -2.03 -19.12
N ASN A 119 6.45 -1.13 -19.98
CA ASN A 119 6.61 0.30 -19.74
C ASN A 119 6.04 0.69 -18.35
N PRO A 120 6.82 1.34 -17.47
CA PRO A 120 6.41 1.57 -16.08
C PRO A 120 5.20 2.51 -15.97
N THR A 121 5.07 3.49 -16.86
CA THR A 121 3.90 4.37 -16.93
C THR A 121 2.64 3.58 -17.27
N MET A 122 2.70 2.74 -18.31
CA MET A 122 1.56 1.89 -18.69
C MET A 122 1.17 0.94 -17.56
N LEU A 123 2.15 0.33 -16.89
CA LEU A 123 1.89 -0.58 -15.78
C LEU A 123 1.24 0.15 -14.60
N ALA A 124 1.74 1.33 -14.23
CA ALA A 124 1.13 2.15 -13.17
C ALA A 124 -0.31 2.58 -13.50
N LEU A 125 -0.60 2.89 -14.77
CA LEU A 125 -1.95 3.23 -15.24
C LEU A 125 -2.90 2.02 -15.14
N LEU A 126 -2.48 0.86 -15.67
CA LEU A 126 -3.28 -0.37 -15.62
C LEU A 126 -3.56 -0.80 -14.18
N PHE A 127 -2.56 -0.74 -13.31
CA PHE A 127 -2.69 -1.05 -11.89
C PHE A 127 -3.70 -0.14 -11.18
N ASN A 128 -3.56 1.18 -11.35
CA ASN A 128 -4.46 2.15 -10.72
C ASN A 128 -5.88 2.09 -11.30
N SER A 129 -6.02 1.77 -12.59
CA SER A 129 -7.33 1.52 -13.21
C SER A 129 -8.04 0.32 -12.55
N ALA A 130 -7.35 -0.81 -12.37
CA ALA A 130 -7.90 -1.98 -11.70
C ALA A 130 -8.33 -1.67 -10.26
N ARG A 131 -7.51 -0.94 -9.52
CA ARG A 131 -7.83 -0.50 -8.15
C ARG A 131 -9.03 0.45 -8.12
N MET A 132 -9.13 1.38 -9.06
CA MET A 132 -10.26 2.31 -9.15
C MET A 132 -11.57 1.57 -9.42
N MET A 133 -11.57 0.62 -10.36
CA MET A 133 -12.71 -0.25 -10.66
C MET A 133 -13.12 -1.08 -9.43
N PHE A 134 -12.16 -1.54 -8.63
CA PHE A 134 -12.49 -2.20 -7.36
C PHE A 134 -13.21 -1.25 -6.40
N TYR A 135 -12.68 -0.04 -6.19
CA TYR A 135 -13.32 0.93 -5.30
C TYR A 135 -14.76 1.25 -5.71
N THR A 136 -15.03 1.43 -7.01
CA THR A 136 -16.38 1.77 -7.49
C THR A 136 -17.41 0.65 -7.27
N ASN A 137 -16.95 -0.58 -7.05
CA ASN A 137 -17.82 -1.72 -6.76
C ASN A 137 -18.06 -1.93 -5.25
N LEU A 138 -17.43 -1.14 -4.37
CA LEU A 138 -17.65 -1.26 -2.93
C LEU A 138 -19.01 -0.67 -2.53
N PRO A 139 -19.81 -1.35 -1.69
CA PRO A 139 -21.09 -0.81 -1.18
C PRO A 139 -20.93 0.52 -0.42
N THR A 140 -19.74 0.77 0.11
CA THR A 140 -19.38 1.98 0.88
C THR A 140 -18.83 3.12 0.01
N TRP A 141 -18.80 2.95 -1.32
CA TRP A 141 -18.42 3.99 -2.28
C TRP A 141 -19.18 5.31 -2.12
N PRO A 142 -20.51 5.36 -1.90
CA PRO A 142 -21.21 6.62 -1.71
C PRO A 142 -20.70 7.46 -0.53
N THR A 143 -20.15 6.82 0.51
CA THR A 143 -19.65 7.48 1.71
C THR A 143 -18.17 7.88 1.58
N PHE A 144 -17.31 6.96 1.11
CA PHE A 144 -15.85 7.16 1.14
C PHE A 144 -15.20 7.32 -0.24
N GLY A 145 -15.93 7.05 -1.32
CA GLY A 145 -15.42 6.97 -2.68
C GLY A 145 -14.69 8.23 -3.15
N LYS A 146 -15.15 9.42 -2.72
CA LYS A 146 -14.48 10.69 -3.01
C LYS A 146 -13.05 10.74 -2.46
N GLY A 147 -12.83 10.21 -1.26
CA GLY A 147 -11.50 10.13 -0.64
C GLY A 147 -10.59 9.15 -1.39
N TRP A 148 -11.13 7.98 -1.72
CA TRP A 148 -10.39 6.95 -2.47
C TRP A 148 -10.02 7.40 -3.89
N ALA A 149 -10.94 8.04 -4.62
CA ALA A 149 -10.68 8.61 -5.93
C ALA A 149 -9.55 9.65 -5.90
N ARG A 150 -9.55 10.54 -4.89
CA ARG A 150 -8.48 11.52 -4.69
C ARG A 150 -7.14 10.86 -4.41
N ARG A 151 -7.12 9.78 -3.63
CA ARG A 151 -5.90 9.00 -3.38
C ARG A 151 -5.35 8.43 -4.68
N VAL A 152 -6.20 7.77 -5.49
CA VAL A 152 -5.78 7.22 -6.80
C VAL A 152 -5.28 8.34 -7.73
N ALA A 153 -5.93 9.50 -7.76
CA ALA A 153 -5.46 10.64 -8.55
C ALA A 153 -4.08 11.16 -8.08
N GLY A 154 -3.86 11.30 -6.77
CA GLY A 154 -2.56 11.68 -6.21
C GLY A 154 -1.47 10.63 -6.50
N ASN A 155 -1.84 9.36 -6.41
CA ASN A 155 -1.00 8.23 -6.77
C ASN A 155 -0.56 8.26 -8.24
N LEU A 156 -1.45 8.61 -9.17
CA LEU A 156 -1.09 8.77 -10.58
C LEU A 156 -0.11 9.94 -10.80
N LYS A 157 -0.24 11.03 -10.04
CA LYS A 157 0.74 12.13 -10.06
C LYS A 157 2.11 11.64 -9.59
N TYR A 158 2.16 10.94 -8.46
CA TYR A 158 3.39 10.33 -7.96
C TYR A 158 4.01 9.36 -8.96
N ALA A 159 3.21 8.50 -9.58
CA ALA A 159 3.70 7.59 -10.62
C ALA A 159 4.37 8.33 -11.77
N ALA A 160 3.84 9.50 -12.18
CA ALA A 160 4.45 10.31 -13.22
C ALA A 160 5.77 10.97 -12.79
N GLU A 161 5.90 11.33 -11.52
CA GLU A 161 7.13 11.91 -10.94
C GLU A 161 8.25 10.86 -10.72
N ASP A 162 7.88 9.59 -10.60
CA ASP A 162 8.78 8.47 -10.31
C ASP A 162 9.26 7.70 -11.57
N ILE A 163 8.95 8.18 -12.79
CA ILE A 163 9.39 7.58 -14.05
C ILE A 163 10.89 7.80 -14.28
#